data_AF-A0A7M1QUC4-F1
#
_entry.id   AF-A0A7M1QUC4-F1
#
_cell.length_a   1.000
_cell.length_b   1.000
_cell.length_c   1.000
_cell.angle_alpha   90.00
_cell.angle_beta   90.00
_cell.angle_gamma   90.00
#
_symmetry.space_group_name_H-M   'P 1'
#
loop_
_entity.id
_entity.type
_entity.pdbx_description
1 polymer ?
#
loop_
_entity_poly.entity_id
_entity_poly.type
_entity_poly.pdbx_seq_one_letter_code
_entity_poly.pdbx_strand_id
1 'polypeptide(L)'
;MSVKSLRSERREMMVIDSGEMRALQESLERRTKTLDALADAAARQVSVEERLTDAYLAAIDAGWTKKELADAGVKEPALVRRRREAEKKQRPNHQHGEYEHEQ
;
A
#
# COMPACT_ATOMS: atom_id res chain seq x y z
N MET A 1 46.58 21.43 -42.31
CA MET A 1 45.32 20.95 -41.67
C MET A 1 44.53 22.17 -41.19
N SER A 2 43.28 22.32 -41.62
CA SER A 2 42.50 23.55 -41.41
C SER A 2 41.68 23.49 -40.11
N VAL A 3 41.89 24.46 -39.22
CA VAL A 3 41.14 24.67 -37.96
C VAL A 3 39.63 24.87 -38.16
N LYS A 4 39.17 25.03 -39.41
CA LYS A 4 37.74 25.06 -39.76
C LYS A 4 37.10 23.66 -39.71
N SER A 5 37.87 22.59 -39.92
CA SER A 5 37.37 21.20 -39.92
C SER A 5 37.01 20.72 -38.51
N LEU A 6 37.86 21.04 -37.53
CA LEU A 6 37.64 20.73 -36.11
C LEU A 6 36.45 21.47 -35.51
N ARG A 7 36.06 22.62 -36.07
CA ARG A 7 34.89 23.39 -35.61
C ARG A 7 33.57 22.82 -36.14
N SER A 8 33.62 22.02 -37.21
CA SER A 8 32.45 21.37 -37.79
C SER A 8 32.16 20.05 -37.09
N GLU A 9 33.18 19.25 -36.77
CA GLU A 9 33.02 17.99 -36.03
C GLU A 9 32.61 18.20 -34.56
N ARG A 10 33.06 19.28 -33.92
CA ARG A 10 32.69 19.57 -32.52
C ARG A 10 31.25 20.07 -32.33
N ARG A 11 30.49 20.28 -33.42
CA ARG A 11 29.05 20.61 -33.40
C ARG A 11 28.14 19.40 -33.56
N GLU A 12 28.68 18.23 -33.92
CA GLU A 12 27.93 16.98 -33.96
C GLU A 12 27.96 16.24 -32.61
N MET A 13 28.73 16.76 -31.64
CA MET A 13 28.88 16.16 -30.32
C MET A 13 27.94 16.86 -29.33
N MET A 14 26.90 16.15 -28.91
CA MET A 14 25.90 16.53 -27.89
C MET A 14 24.95 17.69 -28.25
N VAL A 15 24.01 17.42 -29.15
CA VAL A 15 22.65 17.97 -29.00
C VAL A 15 21.76 16.78 -28.72
N ILE A 16 21.49 16.50 -27.44
CA ILE A 16 20.28 15.73 -27.14
C ILE A 16 19.17 16.57 -27.75
N ASP A 17 18.45 16.01 -28.73
CA ASP A 17 17.45 16.77 -29.47
C ASP A 17 16.50 17.41 -28.44
N SER A 18 16.44 18.74 -28.46
CA SER A 18 15.70 19.49 -27.44
C SER A 18 14.22 19.13 -27.47
N GLY A 19 13.73 18.58 -28.59
CA GLY A 19 12.41 17.96 -28.70
C GLY A 19 12.29 16.64 -27.93
N GLU A 20 13.29 15.76 -28.01
CA GLU A 20 13.31 14.49 -27.28
C GLU A 20 13.41 14.71 -25.76
N MET A 21 14.22 15.68 -25.31
CA MET A 21 14.30 16.08 -23.89
C MET A 21 12.95 16.55 -23.35
N ARG A 22 12.22 17.38 -24.11
CA ARG A 22 10.88 17.86 -23.72
C ARG A 22 9.88 16.72 -23.67
N ALA A 23 9.87 15.84 -24.66
CA ALA A 23 8.97 14.70 -24.70
C ALA A 23 9.21 13.73 -23.53
N LEU A 24 10.47 13.50 -23.16
CA LEU A 24 10.85 12.71 -21.98
C LEU A 24 10.38 13.38 -20.68
N GLN A 25 10.56 14.69 -20.56
CA GLN A 25 10.13 15.44 -19.38
C GLN A 25 8.60 15.41 -19.21
N GLU A 26 7.83 15.62 -20.29
CA GLU A 26 6.37 15.51 -20.25
C GLU A 26 5.89 14.08 -19.92
N SER A 27 6.60 13.07 -20.42
CA SER A 27 6.32 11.66 -20.09
C SER A 27 6.55 11.38 -18.61
N LEU A 28 7.65 11.88 -18.04
CA LEU A 28 7.95 11.78 -16.61
C LEU A 28 6.90 12.52 -15.77
N GLU A 29 6.53 13.74 -16.14
CA GLU A 29 5.51 14.51 -15.42
C GLU A 29 4.16 13.79 -15.39
N ARG A 30 3.73 13.20 -16.52
CA ARG A 30 2.50 12.40 -16.59
C ARG A 30 2.57 11.17 -15.68
N ARG A 31 3.71 10.48 -15.68
CA ARG A 31 3.91 9.30 -14.81
C ARG A 31 3.89 9.68 -13.34
N THR A 32 4.55 10.77 -12.94
CA THR A 32 4.53 11.27 -11.56
C THR A 32 3.11 11.63 -11.14
N LYS A 33 2.37 12.39 -11.94
CA LYS A 33 0.95 12.71 -11.65
C LYS A 33 0.08 11.47 -11.48
N THR A 34 0.35 10.43 -12.27
CA THR A 34 -0.38 9.15 -12.16
C THR A 34 -0.01 8.42 -10.87
N LEU A 35 1.27 8.39 -10.51
CA LEU A 35 1.74 7.80 -9.26
C LEU A 35 1.17 8.53 -8.04
N ASP A 36 1.13 9.86 -8.08
CA ASP A 36 0.53 10.67 -7.00
C ASP A 36 -0.96 10.36 -6.87
N ALA A 37 -1.70 10.30 -7.97
CA ALA A 37 -3.12 9.92 -7.95
C ALA A 37 -3.35 8.50 -7.43
N LEU A 38 -2.46 7.55 -7.78
CA LEU A 38 -2.51 6.19 -7.25
C LEU A 38 -2.19 6.14 -5.76
N ALA A 39 -1.22 6.92 -5.29
CA ALA A 39 -0.86 7.03 -3.87
C ALA A 39 -2.03 7.62 -3.05
N ASP A 40 -2.67 8.68 -3.56
CA ASP A 40 -3.85 9.29 -2.95
C ASP A 40 -5.03 8.30 -2.90
N ALA A 41 -5.27 7.56 -3.98
CA ALA A 41 -6.31 6.55 -4.02
C ALA A 41 -6.04 5.42 -3.01
N ALA A 42 -4.80 4.96 -2.90
CA ALA A 42 -4.39 3.95 -1.93
C ALA A 42 -4.58 4.47 -0.48
N ALA A 43 -4.19 5.70 -0.19
CA ALA A 43 -4.40 6.31 1.13
C ALA A 43 -5.89 6.42 1.50
N ARG A 44 -6.73 6.82 0.54
CA ARG A 44 -8.19 6.85 0.73
C ARG A 44 -8.75 5.45 0.95
N GLN A 45 -8.28 4.45 0.22
CA GLN A 45 -8.70 3.06 0.41
C GLN A 45 -8.38 2.57 1.82
N VAL A 46 -7.16 2.82 2.32
CA VAL A 46 -6.78 2.44 3.70
C VAL A 46 -7.72 3.09 4.71
N SER A 47 -7.99 4.39 4.58
CA SER A 47 -8.91 5.09 5.50
C SER A 47 -10.34 4.54 5.46
N VAL A 48 -10.82 4.16 4.28
CA VAL A 48 -12.15 3.54 4.14
C VAL A 48 -12.18 2.15 4.80
N GLU A 49 -11.13 1.34 4.61
CA GLU A 49 -11.02 0.02 5.24
C GLU A 49 -10.96 0.09 6.77
N GLU A 50 -10.27 1.09 7.32
CA GLU A 50 -10.24 1.37 8.77
C GLU A 50 -11.63 1.74 9.29
N ARG A 51 -12.31 2.69 8.65
CA ARG A 51 -13.66 3.10 9.07
C ARG A 51 -14.67 1.96 8.98
N LEU A 52 -14.59 1.13 7.94
CA LEU A 52 -15.43 -0.08 7.82
C LEU A 52 -15.13 -1.08 8.94
N THR A 53 -13.87 -1.22 9.31
CA THR A 53 -13.45 -2.07 10.44
C THR A 53 -14.03 -1.56 11.75
N ASP A 54 -13.91 -0.26 12.02
CA ASP A 54 -14.44 0.35 13.24
C ASP A 54 -15.97 0.23 13.30
N ALA A 55 -16.67 0.51 12.19
CA ALA A 55 -18.13 0.35 12.13
C ALA A 55 -18.56 -1.11 12.32
N TYR A 56 -17.83 -2.07 11.75
CA TYR A 56 -18.11 -3.49 11.94
C TYR A 56 -17.91 -3.90 13.39
N LEU A 57 -16.84 -3.46 14.05
CA LEU A 57 -16.60 -3.74 15.47
C LEU A 57 -17.66 -3.09 16.36
N ALA A 58 -18.04 -1.84 16.09
CA ALA A 58 -19.11 -1.17 16.81
C ALA A 58 -20.46 -1.90 16.68
N ALA A 59 -20.75 -2.50 15.52
CA ALA A 59 -21.95 -3.33 15.34
C ALA A 59 -21.89 -4.61 16.20
N ILE A 60 -20.73 -5.28 16.25
CA ILE A 60 -20.52 -6.43 17.14
C ILE A 60 -20.69 -6.03 18.61
N ASP A 61 -20.12 -4.89 19.03
CA ASP A 61 -20.22 -4.37 20.40
C ASP A 61 -21.67 -3.99 20.75
N ALA A 62 -22.45 -3.54 19.77
CA ALA A 62 -23.89 -3.30 19.90
C ALA A 62 -24.73 -4.59 19.95
N GLY A 63 -24.10 -5.77 19.89
CA GLY A 63 -24.75 -7.06 20.03
C GLY A 63 -25.13 -7.75 18.72
N TRP A 64 -24.80 -7.17 17.57
CA TRP A 64 -25.04 -7.84 16.29
C TRP A 64 -24.13 -9.06 16.16
N THR A 65 -24.72 -10.18 15.76
CA THR A 65 -23.94 -11.37 15.44
C THR A 65 -23.33 -11.25 14.05
N LYS A 66 -22.21 -11.94 13.83
CA LYS A 66 -21.61 -12.04 12.50
C LYS A 66 -22.58 -12.58 11.44
N LYS A 67 -23.49 -13.47 11.86
CA LYS A 67 -24.49 -14.07 10.97
C LYS A 67 -25.50 -13.02 10.52
N GLU A 68 -26.04 -12.23 11.44
CA GLU A 68 -26.98 -11.15 11.10
C GLU A 68 -26.34 -10.09 10.20
N LEU A 69 -25.07 -9.75 10.44
CA LEU A 69 -24.32 -8.86 9.56
C LEU A 69 -24.13 -9.47 8.15
N ALA A 70 -23.78 -10.75 8.06
CA ALA A 70 -23.62 -11.44 6.79
C ALA A 70 -24.96 -11.57 6.02
N ASP A 71 -26.05 -11.87 6.73
CA ASP A 71 -27.40 -11.95 6.17
C ASP A 71 -27.87 -10.57 5.67
N ALA A 72 -27.42 -9.48 6.31
CA ALA A 72 -27.60 -8.11 5.84
C ALA A 72 -26.63 -7.71 4.70
N GLY A 73 -25.78 -8.62 4.22
CA GLY A 73 -24.82 -8.39 3.14
C GLY A 73 -23.50 -7.72 3.56
N VAL A 74 -23.29 -7.50 4.86
CA VAL A 74 -22.05 -6.94 5.39
C VAL A 74 -20.96 -8.02 5.44
N LYS A 75 -19.88 -7.79 4.69
CA LYS A 75 -18.71 -8.68 4.70
C LYS A 75 -17.75 -8.28 5.82
N GLU A 76 -17.15 -9.30 6.48
CA GLU A 76 -16.13 -9.06 7.50
C GLU A 76 -14.90 -8.36 6.89
N PRO A 77 -14.47 -7.19 7.41
CA PRO A 77 -13.33 -6.46 6.90
C PRO A 77 -12.01 -7.25 7.00
N ALA A 78 -11.13 -7.10 6.01
CA ALA A 78 -9.87 -7.84 5.93
C ALA A 78 -8.94 -7.56 7.12
N LEU A 79 -8.94 -6.33 7.65
CA LEU A 79 -8.15 -5.94 8.82
C LEU A 79 -8.60 -6.67 10.09
N VAL A 80 -9.91 -6.90 10.27
CA VAL A 80 -10.42 -7.74 11.38
C VAL A 80 -9.87 -9.15 11.27
N ARG A 81 -9.84 -9.72 10.06
CA ARG A 81 -9.29 -11.07 9.82
C ARG A 81 -7.80 -11.13 10.16
N ARG A 82 -7.01 -10.15 9.72
CA ARG A 82 -5.57 -10.06 10.02
C ARG A 82 -5.30 -9.90 11.52
N ARG A 83 -6.08 -9.07 12.22
CA ARG A 83 -5.93 -8.88 13.68
C ARG A 83 -6.17 -10.19 14.44
N ARG A 84 -7.22 -10.93 14.09
CA ARG A 84 -7.49 -12.26 14.66
C ARG A 84 -6.36 -13.26 14.42
N GLU A 85 -5.80 -13.28 13.21
CA GLU A 85 -4.67 -14.15 12.88
C GLU A 85 -3.40 -13.78 13.67
N ALA A 86 -3.16 -12.48 13.87
CA ALA A 86 -2.05 -12.00 14.69
C ALA A 86 -2.21 -12.39 16.17
N GLU A 87 -3.40 -12.21 16.74
CA GLU A 87 -3.71 -12.61 18.13
C GLU A 87 -3.57 -14.12 18.35
N LYS A 88 -3.98 -14.94 17.37
CA LYS A 88 -3.78 -16.39 17.42
C LYS A 88 -2.30 -16.80 17.43
N LYS A 89 -1.44 -16.04 16.74
CA LYS A 89 0.02 -16.28 16.72
C LYS A 89 0.73 -15.80 17.98
N GLN A 90 0.14 -14.86 18.72
CA GLN A 90 0.74 -14.31 19.94
C GLN A 90 0.37 -15.07 21.21
N ARG A 91 -0.59 -16.02 21.19
CA ARG A 91 -0.83 -16.91 22.34
C ARG A 91 0.34 -17.88 22.46
N PRO A 92 1.22 -17.75 23.49
CA PRO A 92 2.16 -18.81 23.79
C PRO A 92 1.33 -20.01 24.24
N ASN A 93 1.68 -21.19 23.75
CA ASN A 93 1.16 -22.46 24.23
C ASN A 93 1.50 -22.60 25.73
N HIS A 94 0.69 -22.05 26.64
CA HIS A 94 0.74 -22.35 28.07
C HIS A 94 0.22 -23.79 28.23
N GLN A 95 1.09 -24.75 27.95
CA GLN A 95 0.95 -26.07 28.53
C GLN A 95 1.10 -25.93 30.04
N HIS A 96 0.00 -26.21 30.73
CA HIS A 96 -0.06 -26.50 32.15
C HIS A 96 0.99 -27.58 32.48
N GLY A 97 2.10 -27.17 33.10
CA GLY A 97 2.93 -28.06 33.90
C GLY A 97 2.43 -27.94 35.33
N GLU A 98 1.54 -28.86 35.70
CA GLU A 98 0.98 -28.96 37.05
C GLU A 98 2.07 -29.29 38.08
N TYR A 99 1.92 -28.69 39.25
CA TYR A 99 2.70 -28.92 40.46
C TYR A 99 2.48 -30.34 40.98
N GLU A 100 3.54 -31.13 41.19
CA GLU A 100 3.72 -32.17 42.21
C GLU A 100 5.24 -32.49 42.22
N HIS A 101 5.99 -32.67 43.30
CA HIS A 101 5.70 -32.86 44.71
C HIS A 101 6.94 -32.44 45.52
N GLU A 102 6.71 -31.92 46.73
CA GLU A 102 7.73 -31.64 47.74
C GLU A 102 8.51 -32.91 48.18
N GLN A 103 9.74 -32.64 48.67
CA GLN A 103 10.65 -33.42 49.54
C GLN A 103 11.88 -34.06 48.89
#